data_AF-A0A956VIM7-F1
#
_entry.id   AF-A0A956VIM7-F1
#
_cell.length_a   1.000
_cell.length_b   1.000
_cell.length_c   1.000
_cell.angle_alpha   90.00
_cell.angle_beta   90.00
_cell.angle_gamma   90.00
#
_symmetry.space_group_name_H-M   'P 1'
#
loop_
_entity.id
_entity.type
_entity.pdbx_description
1 polymer ?
#
loop_
_entity_poly.entity_id
_entity_poly.type
_entity_poly.pdbx_seq_one_letter_code
_entity_poly.pdbx_strand_id
1 'polypeptide(L)'
;MQADTSDVAFRLFIALAQLWDGLERAGIDATKKGLHVTGEDLGGYTRYSGGSGSHPRLVVEWNESSRHLRVLRCEEWPSFETTISSTVSYVRDEARSRGLIEVVDAAFVKACQEPAPSRKTIVNLKPAPTLARR
;
A
#
# COMPACT_ATOMS: atom_id res chain seq x y z
N MET A 1 8.07 11.49 0.69
CA MET A 1 7.48 10.17 0.97
C MET A 1 8.54 9.27 1.60
N GLN A 2 8.24 8.67 2.75
CA GLN A 2 9.13 7.70 3.40
C GLN A 2 8.41 6.35 3.47
N ALA A 3 8.95 5.31 2.80
CA ALA A 3 8.42 3.96 2.91
C ALA A 3 8.78 3.36 4.28
N ASP A 4 8.00 3.69 5.31
CA ASP A 4 8.32 3.43 6.70
C ASP A 4 7.04 3.31 7.53
N THR A 5 6.96 2.29 8.38
CA THR A 5 5.80 2.08 9.26
C THR A 5 5.68 3.13 10.38
N SER A 6 6.69 3.98 10.60
CA SER A 6 6.53 5.16 11.46
C SER A 6 5.65 6.23 10.79
N ASP A 7 5.57 6.26 9.46
CA ASP A 7 4.73 7.16 8.68
C ASP A 7 3.27 6.64 8.65
N VAL A 8 2.33 7.48 9.09
CA VAL A 8 0.89 7.16 9.12
C VAL A 8 0.33 6.95 7.72
N ALA A 9 0.71 7.78 6.75
CA ALA A 9 0.23 7.66 5.37
C ALA A 9 0.74 6.37 4.73
N PHE A 10 1.97 5.96 5.04
CA PHE A 10 2.48 4.65 4.60
C PHE A 10 1.72 3.48 5.23
N ARG A 11 1.40 3.53 6.54
CA ARG A 11 0.58 2.50 7.19
C ARG A 11 -0.82 2.42 6.59
N LEU A 12 -1.44 3.56 6.30
CA LEU A 12 -2.74 3.63 5.63
C LEU A 12 -2.67 3.09 4.20
N PHE A 13 -1.57 3.30 3.49
CA PHE A 13 -1.33 2.67 2.19
C PHE A 13 -1.32 1.13 2.30
N ILE A 14 -0.61 0.55 3.27
CA ILE A 14 -0.60 -0.91 3.48
C ILE A 14 -2.01 -1.43 3.81
N ALA A 15 -2.76 -0.71 4.66
CA ALA A 15 -4.13 -1.08 4.98
C ALA A 15 -5.05 -1.04 3.74
N LEU A 16 -4.94 0.00 2.91
CA LEU A 16 -5.65 0.08 1.63
C LEU A 16 -5.29 -1.08 0.71
N ALA A 17 -4.00 -1.44 0.64
CA ALA A 17 -3.52 -2.54 -0.17
C ALA A 17 -4.05 -3.90 0.30
N GLN A 18 -4.11 -4.12 1.61
CA GLN A 18 -4.69 -5.32 2.21
C GLN A 18 -6.20 -5.45 1.97
N LEU A 19 -6.92 -4.32 1.94
CA LEU A 19 -8.36 -4.29 1.68
C LEU A 19 -8.70 -4.38 0.18
N TRP A 20 -7.73 -4.21 -0.71
CA TRP A 20 -7.94 -3.91 -2.13
C TRP A 20 -8.90 -4.85 -2.83
N ASP A 21 -8.64 -6.16 -2.78
CA ASP A 21 -9.50 -7.18 -3.41
C ASP A 21 -10.92 -7.19 -2.82
N GLY A 22 -11.05 -6.90 -1.52
CA GLY A 22 -12.34 -6.79 -0.84
C GLY A 22 -13.13 -5.57 -1.28
N LEU A 23 -12.45 -4.43 -1.47
CA LEU A 23 -13.05 -3.19 -1.99
C LEU A 23 -13.54 -3.37 -3.42
N GLU A 24 -12.74 -4.00 -4.29
CA GLU A 24 -13.13 -4.28 -5.68
C GLU A 24 -14.37 -5.18 -5.74
N ARG A 25 -14.40 -6.26 -4.95
CA ARG A 25 -15.57 -7.16 -4.87
C ARG A 25 -16.83 -6.46 -4.32
N ALA A 26 -16.66 -5.47 -3.46
CA ALA A 26 -17.75 -4.64 -2.93
C ALA A 26 -18.17 -3.50 -3.90
N GLY A 27 -17.54 -3.39 -5.08
CA GLY A 27 -17.81 -2.32 -6.03
C GLY A 27 -17.36 -0.94 -5.55
N ILE A 28 -16.31 -0.87 -4.73
CA ILE A 28 -15.67 0.37 -4.27
C ILE A 28 -14.39 0.57 -5.07
N ASP A 29 -14.46 1.43 -6.08
CA ASP A 29 -13.34 1.70 -6.98
C ASP A 29 -12.44 2.83 -6.44
N ALA A 30 -11.42 2.46 -5.66
CA ALA A 30 -10.45 3.38 -5.10
C ALA A 30 -9.57 4.07 -6.18
N THR A 31 -9.50 3.54 -7.41
CA THR A 31 -8.73 4.16 -8.49
C THR A 31 -9.30 5.51 -8.93
N LYS A 32 -10.57 5.80 -8.61
CA LYS A 32 -11.19 7.13 -8.79
C LYS A 32 -10.49 8.25 -8.03
N LYS A 33 -9.68 7.92 -7.02
CA LYS A 33 -8.83 8.87 -6.29
C LYS A 33 -7.37 8.85 -6.73
N GLY A 34 -7.09 8.19 -7.86
CA GLY A 34 -5.78 8.12 -8.48
C GLY A 34 -4.83 7.16 -7.78
N LEU A 35 -5.31 6.34 -6.84
CA LEU A 35 -4.51 5.29 -6.22
C LEU A 35 -4.69 4.00 -7.01
N HIS A 36 -3.61 3.47 -7.57
CA HIS A 36 -3.57 2.12 -8.12
C HIS A 36 -2.71 1.25 -7.22
N VAL A 37 -3.25 0.10 -6.80
CA VAL A 37 -2.53 -0.86 -5.97
C VAL A 37 -2.69 -2.25 -6.55
N THR A 38 -1.62 -3.05 -6.49
CA THR A 38 -1.67 -4.49 -6.70
C THR A 38 -1.02 -5.20 -5.52
N GLY A 39 -1.55 -6.38 -5.19
CA GLY A 39 -1.04 -7.28 -4.17
C GLY A 39 -0.63 -8.62 -4.78
N GLU A 40 0.51 -9.16 -4.38
CA GLU A 40 1.00 -10.48 -4.77
C GLU A 40 1.45 -11.24 -3.51
N ASP A 41 0.87 -12.41 -3.24
CA ASP A 41 1.31 -13.28 -2.14
C ASP A 41 2.52 -14.13 -2.58
N LEU A 42 3.62 -14.02 -1.85
CA LEU A 42 4.89 -14.69 -2.11
C LEU A 42 5.16 -15.86 -1.13
N GLY A 43 4.15 -16.32 -0.38
CA GLY A 43 4.32 -17.44 0.55
C GLY A 43 5.14 -17.06 1.79
N GLY A 44 4.85 -15.89 2.36
CA GLY A 44 5.48 -15.37 3.58
C GLY A 44 5.73 -13.86 3.56
N TYR A 45 5.70 -13.26 2.39
CA TYR A 45 5.59 -11.82 2.22
C TYR A 45 4.42 -11.54 1.29
N THR A 46 3.74 -10.43 1.49
CA THR A 46 2.84 -9.85 0.48
C THR A 46 3.55 -8.67 -0.16
N ARG A 47 3.70 -8.71 -1.48
CA ARG A 47 4.23 -7.59 -2.25
C ARG A 47 3.10 -6.65 -2.60
N TYR A 48 3.22 -5.40 -2.16
CA TYR A 48 2.34 -4.32 -2.53
C TYR A 48 3.06 -3.38 -3.49
N SER A 49 2.43 -3.14 -4.65
CA SER A 49 2.90 -2.16 -5.62
C SER A 49 1.86 -1.06 -5.76
N GLY A 50 2.28 0.19 -5.54
CA GLY A 50 1.39 1.35 -5.50
C GLY A 50 1.90 2.52 -6.33
N GLY A 51 0.99 3.25 -6.98
CA GLY A 51 1.33 4.45 -7.73
C GLY A 51 0.12 5.32 -8.06
N SER A 52 0.40 6.52 -8.55
CA SER A 52 -0.62 7.47 -9.03
C SER A 52 -1.19 7.12 -10.42
N GLY A 53 -0.92 5.91 -10.92
CA GLY A 53 -1.19 5.48 -12.29
C GLY A 53 -0.64 4.07 -12.53
N SER A 54 -0.45 3.71 -13.80
CA SER A 54 0.01 2.37 -14.21
C SER A 54 1.46 2.05 -13.82
N HIS A 55 2.27 3.05 -13.47
CA HIS A 55 3.65 2.86 -13.01
C HIS A 55 3.71 2.85 -11.47
N PRO A 56 4.11 1.72 -10.84
CA PRO A 56 4.26 1.68 -9.39
C PRO A 56 5.48 2.50 -8.96
N ARG A 57 5.21 3.57 -8.19
CA ARG A 57 6.24 4.42 -7.56
C ARG A 57 6.77 3.81 -6.26
N LEU A 58 5.93 3.01 -5.61
CA LEU A 58 6.24 2.31 -4.37
C LEU A 58 6.08 0.80 -4.60
N VAL A 59 7.11 0.03 -4.31
CA VAL A 59 7.05 -1.44 -4.29
C VAL A 59 7.69 -1.92 -3.00
N VAL A 60 6.89 -2.60 -2.19
CA VAL A 60 7.30 -3.09 -0.87
C VAL A 60 6.84 -4.52 -0.68
N GLU A 61 7.62 -5.30 0.06
CA GLU A 61 7.20 -6.59 0.59
C GLU A 61 6.96 -6.45 2.08
N TRP A 62 5.79 -6.90 2.52
CA TRP A 62 5.37 -6.85 3.91
C TRP A 62 5.18 -8.26 4.45
N ASN A 63 5.84 -8.56 5.56
CA ASN A 63 5.56 -9.76 6.35
C ASN A 63 4.89 -9.32 7.65
N GLU A 64 3.59 -9.58 7.76
CA GLU A 64 2.77 -9.25 8.93
C GLU A 64 3.31 -9.96 10.19
N SER A 65 3.55 -11.27 10.11
CA SER A 65 3.95 -12.12 11.24
C SER A 65 5.28 -11.70 11.86
N SER A 66 6.28 -11.40 11.04
CA SER A 66 7.62 -11.02 11.50
C SER A 66 7.81 -9.50 11.57
N ARG A 67 6.77 -8.71 11.27
CA ARG A 67 6.84 -7.23 11.25
C ARG A 67 8.03 -6.72 10.44
N HIS A 68 8.23 -7.28 9.25
CA HIS A 68 9.39 -6.96 8.40
C HIS A 68 8.93 -6.32 7.10
N LEU A 69 9.37 -5.08 6.90
CA LEU A 69 9.20 -4.32 5.67
C LEU A 69 10.46 -4.41 4.81
N ARG A 70 10.34 -4.88 3.57
CA ARG A 70 11.38 -4.75 2.55
C ARG A 70 10.95 -3.73 1.52
N VAL A 71 11.79 -2.73 1.27
CA VAL A 71 11.53 -1.69 0.26
C VAL A 71 12.31 -2.05 -0.99
N LEU A 72 11.60 -2.39 -2.06
CA LEU A 72 12.19 -2.76 -3.36
C LEU A 72 12.27 -1.54 -4.28
N ARG A 73 11.28 -0.65 -4.18
CA ARG A 73 11.21 0.62 -4.91
C ARG A 73 10.53 1.66 -4.04
N CYS A 74 11.12 2.85 -3.99
CA CYS A 74 10.54 4.02 -3.32
C CYS A 74 10.96 5.25 -4.11
N GLU A 75 10.30 5.47 -5.24
CA GLU A 75 10.50 6.65 -6.07
C GLU A 75 9.77 7.86 -5.48
N GLU A 76 10.12 9.06 -5.95
CA GLU A 76 9.38 10.25 -5.59
C GLU A 76 7.91 10.10 -6.02
N TRP A 77 7.01 10.30 -5.07
CA TRP A 77 5.57 10.33 -5.32
C TRP A 77 5.02 11.66 -4.78
N PRO A 78 4.92 12.67 -5.66
CA PRO A 78 4.31 13.94 -5.30
C PRO A 78 2.88 13.73 -4.82
N SER A 79 2.49 14.42 -3.74
CA SER A 79 1.15 14.34 -3.16
C SER A 79 0.74 12.98 -2.61
N PHE A 80 1.69 12.07 -2.31
CA PHE A 80 1.41 10.77 -1.71
C PHE A 80 0.42 10.83 -0.54
N GLU A 81 0.69 11.66 0.47
CA GLU A 81 -0.16 11.81 1.65
C GLU A 81 -1.58 12.26 1.29
N THR A 82 -1.70 13.21 0.36
CA THR A 82 -2.99 13.71 -0.13
C THR A 82 -3.76 12.62 -0.89
N THR A 83 -3.08 11.85 -1.75
CA THR A 83 -3.68 10.71 -2.46
C THR A 83 -4.18 9.66 -1.48
N ILE A 84 -3.37 9.27 -0.49
CA ILE A 84 -3.78 8.29 0.52
C ILE A 84 -4.95 8.82 1.36
N SER A 85 -4.85 10.04 1.88
CA SER A 85 -5.90 10.66 2.72
C SER A 85 -7.24 10.77 1.98
N SER A 86 -7.22 11.29 0.75
CA SER A 86 -8.43 11.40 -0.07
C SER A 86 -9.02 10.04 -0.46
N THR A 87 -8.18 9.02 -0.68
CA THR A 87 -8.63 7.65 -0.94
C THR A 87 -9.24 7.01 0.29
N VAL A 88 -8.63 7.16 1.47
CA VAL A 88 -9.20 6.67 2.75
C VAL A 88 -10.57 7.30 3.01
N SER A 89 -10.69 8.61 2.82
CA SER A 89 -11.97 9.33 2.99
C SER A 89 -13.04 8.78 2.04
N TYR A 90 -12.69 8.64 0.75
CA TYR A 90 -13.58 8.07 -0.26
C TYR A 90 -14.04 6.64 0.08
N VAL A 91 -13.09 5.77 0.44
CA VAL A 91 -13.38 4.37 0.78
C VAL A 91 -14.28 4.29 2.02
N ARG A 92 -14.07 5.15 3.04
CA ARG A 92 -14.96 5.22 4.21
C ARG A 92 -16.38 5.61 3.83
N ASP A 93 -16.56 6.62 2.99
CA ASP A 93 -17.89 7.08 2.59
C ASP A 93 -18.64 6.02 1.77
N GLU A 94 -17.95 5.36 0.84
CA GLU A 94 -18.54 4.27 0.03
C GLU A 94 -18.80 3.00 0.86
N ALA A 95 -17.93 2.68 1.82
CA ALA A 95 -18.13 1.56 2.73
C ALA A 95 -19.32 1.82 3.67
N ARG A 96 -19.50 3.07 4.12
CA ARG A 96 -20.66 3.47 4.95
C ARG A 96 -21.97 3.27 4.20
N SER A 97 -22.05 3.69 2.93
CA SER A 97 -23.27 3.52 2.14
C SER A 97 -23.60 2.05 1.83
N ARG A 98 -22.62 1.14 1.96
CA ARG A 98 -22.76 -0.31 1.74
C ARG A 98 -22.84 -1.14 3.02
N GLY A 99 -22.80 -0.51 4.21
CA GLY A 99 -22.83 -1.23 5.49
C GLY A 99 -21.53 -2.00 5.80
N LEU A 100 -20.40 -1.64 5.18
CA LEU A 100 -19.09 -2.28 5.36
C LEU A 100 -18.12 -1.46 6.23
N ILE A 101 -18.60 -0.33 6.78
CA ILE A 101 -17.76 0.66 7.45
C ILE A 101 -16.99 0.07 8.64
N GLU A 102 -17.58 -0.86 9.40
CA GLU A 102 -16.92 -1.43 10.58
C GLU A 102 -15.62 -2.16 10.23
N VAL A 103 -15.64 -2.97 9.16
CA VAL A 103 -14.47 -3.73 8.70
C VAL A 103 -13.38 -2.79 8.16
N VAL A 104 -13.79 -1.82 7.34
CA VAL A 104 -12.89 -0.85 6.73
C VAL A 104 -12.26 0.07 7.79
N ASP A 105 -13.06 0.59 8.70
CA ASP A 105 -12.58 1.53 9.71
C ASP A 105 -11.71 0.84 10.76
N ALA A 106 -12.01 -0.40 11.15
CA ALA A 106 -11.14 -1.19 12.02
C ALA A 106 -9.72 -1.34 11.44
N ALA A 107 -9.59 -1.59 10.13
CA ALA A 107 -8.29 -1.68 9.47
C ALA A 107 -7.53 -0.34 9.49
N PHE A 108 -8.22 0.77 9.20
CA PHE A 108 -7.60 2.10 9.24
C PHE A 108 -7.24 2.56 10.65
N VAL A 109 -8.07 2.27 11.65
CA VAL A 109 -7.78 2.56 13.05
C VAL A 109 -6.56 1.76 13.51
N LYS A 110 -6.48 0.46 13.20
CA LYS A 110 -5.29 -0.37 13.46
C LYS A 110 -4.05 0.26 12.82
N ALA A 111 -4.15 0.65 11.55
CA ALA A 111 -3.05 1.30 10.85
C ALA A 111 -2.59 2.60 11.52
N CYS A 112 -3.50 3.42 12.06
CA CYS A 112 -3.16 4.65 12.79
C CYS A 112 -2.55 4.39 14.18
N GLN A 113 -2.99 3.35 14.88
CA GLN A 113 -2.62 3.06 16.27
C GLN A 113 -1.38 2.16 16.42
N GLU A 114 -0.83 1.67 15.31
CA GLU A 114 0.31 0.76 15.31
C GLU A 114 1.51 1.25 16.16
N PRO A 115 1.90 0.55 17.25
CA PRO A 115 2.77 1.12 18.28
C PRO A 115 4.28 0.89 18.08
N ALA A 116 4.71 0.00 17.17
CA ALA A 116 6.14 -0.30 16.99
C ALA A 116 6.58 -0.22 15.51
N PRO A 117 7.66 0.54 15.20
CA PRO A 117 8.28 0.50 13.88
C PRO A 117 8.67 -0.92 13.49
N SER A 118 8.37 -1.30 12.26
CA SER A 118 8.82 -2.56 11.67
C SER A 118 10.33 -2.59 11.48
N ARG A 119 10.90 -3.80 11.43
CA ARG A 119 12.24 -3.98 10.89
C ARG A 119 12.20 -3.61 9.41
N LYS A 120 13.08 -2.70 8.97
CA LYS A 120 13.14 -2.23 7.58
C LYS A 120 14.42 -2.68 6.89
N THR A 121 14.28 -3.22 5.68
CA THR A 121 15.40 -3.54 4.78
C THR A 121 15.19 -2.84 3.45
N ILE A 122 16.20 -2.16 2.91
CA ILE A 122 16.16 -1.61 1.55
C ILE A 122 16.84 -2.63 0.63
N VAL A 123 16.10 -3.13 -0.35
CA VAL A 123 16.59 -4.10 -1.33
C VAL A 123 17.11 -3.32 -2.52
N ASN A 124 18.44 -3.18 -2.61
CA ASN A 124 19.09 -2.63 -3.80
C ASN A 124 19.02 -3.67 -4.92
N LEU A 125 17.94 -3.64 -5.71
CA LEU A 125 17.86 -4.41 -6.95
C LEU A 125 18.89 -3.83 -7.92
N LYS A 126 20.03 -4.51 -8.09
CA LYS A 126 20.93 -4.23 -9.22
C LYS A 126 20.09 -4.37 -10.51
N PRO A 127 20.12 -3.39 -11.43
CA PRO A 127 19.50 -3.59 -12.74
C PRO A 127 20.12 -4.85 -13.36
N ALA A 128 19.27 -5.72 -13.90
CA ALA A 128 19.72 -6.91 -14.61
C ALA A 128 20.73 -6.49 -15.70
N PRO A 129 21.84 -7.22 -15.91
CA PRO A 129 22.77 -6.88 -16.96
C PRO A 129 22.04 -6.89 -18.29
N THR A 130 21.98 -5.75 -18.94
CA THR A 130 21.49 -5.61 -20.31
C THR A 130 22.35 -6.55 -21.16
N LEU A 131 21.77 -7.66 -21.62
CA LEU A 131 22.39 -8.51 -22.62
C LEU A 131 22.55 -7.67 -23.88
N ALA A 132 23.74 -7.10 -24.07
CA ALA A 132 24.14 -6.46 -25.30
C ALA A 132 24.00 -7.52 -26.40
N ARG A 133 22.97 -7.36 -27.24
CA ARG A 133 22.85 -8.12 -28.48
C ARG A 133 24.05 -7.74 -29.34
N ARG A 134 24.90 -8.73 -29.61
CA ARG A 134 25.96 -8.68 -30.63
C ARG A 134 25.34 -8.70 -32.01
#